data_AF-A0A7S3V3W6-F1
#
_entry.id   AF-A0A7S3V3W6-F1
#
_cell.length_a   1.000
_cell.length_b   1.000
_cell.length_c   1.000
_cell.angle_alpha   90.00
_cell.angle_beta   90.00
_cell.angle_gamma   90.00
#
_symmetry.space_group_name_H-M   'P 1'
#
loop_
_entity.id
_entity.type
_entity.pdbx_description
1 polymer ?
#
loop_
_entity_poly.entity_id
_entity_poly.type
_entity_poly.pdbx_seq_one_letter_code
_entity_poly.pdbx_strand_id
1 'polypeptide(L)'
;TIQFLNWYGDVFEKYLGMPLPGTDLRHEVLLNIVKRATGISDFGFANGNDESTVAEEGFRVLLKSLREEANLTTMGKIILRAVVTDSLKQRLELIQYAKDHPEI
;
A
#
# COMPACT_ATOMS: atom_id res chain seq x y z
N THR A 1 3.08 -15.31 -20.60
CA THR A 1 3.35 -13.99 -19.97
C THR A 1 3.26 -14.03 -18.45
N ILE A 2 2.14 -14.47 -17.84
CA ILE A 2 1.98 -14.51 -16.37
C ILE A 2 2.95 -15.50 -15.69
N GLN A 3 3.13 -16.71 -16.23
CA GLN A 3 4.08 -17.69 -15.69
C GLN A 3 5.54 -17.19 -15.75
N PHE A 4 5.90 -16.42 -16.77
CA PHE A 4 7.22 -15.80 -16.88
C PHE A 4 7.44 -14.73 -15.80
N LEU A 5 6.43 -13.89 -15.53
CA LEU A 5 6.48 -12.90 -14.45
C LEU A 5 6.62 -13.52 -13.06
N ASN A 6 5.91 -14.61 -12.79
CA ASN A 6 6.04 -15.34 -11.53
C ASN A 6 7.42 -15.98 -11.38
N TRP A 7 7.89 -16.68 -12.42
CA TRP A 7 9.23 -17.26 -12.43
C TRP A 7 10.33 -16.22 -12.23
N TYR A 8 10.22 -15.06 -12.89
CA TYR A 8 11.19 -13.97 -12.76
C TYR A 8 11.16 -13.34 -11.36
N GLY A 9 9.98 -13.24 -10.74
CA GLY A 9 9.83 -12.83 -9.35
C GLY A 9 10.53 -13.78 -8.38
N ASP A 10 10.32 -15.10 -8.55
CA ASP A 10 10.93 -16.12 -7.70
C ASP A 10 12.46 -16.12 -7.82
N VAL A 11 12.99 -15.88 -9.04
CA VAL A 11 14.44 -15.74 -9.27
C VAL A 11 14.99 -14.50 -8.55
N PHE A 12 14.31 -13.35 -8.64
CA PHE A 12 14.75 -12.13 -7.94
C PHE A 12 14.80 -12.33 -6.43
N GLU A 13 13.75 -12.89 -5.86
CA GLU A 13 13.64 -13.12 -4.41
C GLU A 13 14.69 -14.13 -3.93
N LYS A 14 14.91 -15.21 -4.69
CA LYS A 14 15.86 -16.27 -4.35
C LYS A 14 17.33 -15.86 -4.49
N TYR A 15 17.70 -15.12 -5.54
CA TYR A 15 19.10 -14.84 -5.86
C TYR A 15 19.60 -13.49 -5.36
N LEU A 16 18.72 -12.51 -5.23
CA LEU A 16 19.08 -11.18 -4.75
C LEU A 16 18.61 -10.93 -3.31
N GLY A 17 17.72 -11.77 -2.77
CA GLY A 17 17.11 -11.53 -1.45
C GLY A 17 16.23 -10.27 -1.43
N MET A 18 15.83 -9.79 -2.60
CA MET A 18 15.05 -8.56 -2.76
C MET A 18 13.71 -8.89 -3.43
N PRO A 19 12.60 -8.31 -2.97
CA PRO A 19 11.33 -8.41 -3.70
C PRO A 19 11.48 -7.71 -5.06
N LEU A 20 10.81 -8.27 -6.08
CA LEU A 20 10.78 -7.68 -7.40
C LEU A 20 10.22 -6.25 -7.34
N PRO A 21 10.81 -5.26 -8.05
CA PRO A 21 10.30 -3.89 -8.04
C PRO A 21 8.81 -3.83 -8.37
N GLY A 22 8.01 -3.33 -7.43
CA GLY A 22 6.55 -3.29 -7.57
C GLY A 22 5.79 -4.46 -6.94
N THR A 23 6.45 -5.32 -6.14
CA THR A 23 5.77 -6.34 -5.31
C THR A 23 5.87 -6.08 -3.82
N ASP A 24 6.52 -5.00 -3.40
CA ASP A 24 6.67 -4.65 -1.98
C ASP A 24 5.36 -4.07 -1.44
N LEU A 25 4.78 -4.77 -0.47
CA LEU A 25 3.51 -4.46 0.18
C LEU A 25 3.71 -3.94 1.61
N ARG A 26 4.94 -3.58 2.01
CA ARG A 26 5.18 -2.98 3.32
C ARG A 26 4.47 -1.63 3.43
N HIS A 27 3.92 -1.38 4.61
CA HIS A 27 3.15 -0.18 4.91
C HIS A 27 3.89 1.11 4.54
N GLU A 28 5.12 1.25 5.02
CA GLU A 28 5.97 2.42 4.78
C GLU A 28 6.30 2.63 3.29
N VAL A 29 6.42 1.55 2.53
CA VAL A 29 6.72 1.62 1.09
C VAL A 29 5.52 2.15 0.33
N LEU A 30 4.33 1.61 0.62
CA LEU A 30 3.08 2.02 0.00
C LEU A 30 2.74 3.49 0.30
N LEU A 31 2.88 3.91 1.57
CA LEU A 31 2.69 5.32 1.93
C LEU A 31 3.67 6.23 1.17
N ASN A 32 4.95 5.86 1.09
CA ASN A 32 5.95 6.67 0.39
C ASN A 32 5.68 6.78 -1.12
N ILE A 33 5.19 5.72 -1.76
CA ILE A 33 4.76 5.75 -3.17
C ILE A 33 3.65 6.77 -3.36
N VAL A 34 2.61 6.71 -2.53
CA VAL A 34 1.45 7.58 -2.64
C VAL A 34 1.84 9.03 -2.35
N LYS A 35 2.63 9.29 -1.29
CA LYS A 35 3.16 10.63 -0.96
C LYS A 35 3.90 11.26 -2.14
N ARG A 36 4.74 10.48 -2.83
CA ARG A 36 5.47 10.95 -4.01
C ARG A 36 4.55 11.21 -5.20
N ALA A 37 3.48 10.43 -5.34
CA ALA A 37 2.54 10.56 -6.45
C ALA A 37 1.56 11.74 -6.27
N THR A 38 1.14 12.03 -5.05
CA THR A 38 0.14 13.07 -4.76
C THR A 38 0.74 14.38 -4.26
N GLY A 39 1.96 14.35 -3.70
CA GLY A 39 2.53 15.48 -2.96
C GLY A 39 1.92 15.68 -1.57
N ILE A 40 0.95 14.87 -1.17
CA ILE A 40 0.21 15.00 0.10
C ILE A 40 0.78 13.97 1.09
N SER A 41 1.14 14.44 2.28
CA SER A 41 1.75 13.59 3.33
C SER A 41 0.82 13.22 4.48
N ASP A 42 -0.34 13.84 4.57
CA ASP A 42 -1.28 13.66 5.67
C ASP A 42 -2.41 12.69 5.32
N PHE A 43 -2.31 11.47 5.86
CA PHE A 43 -3.29 10.39 5.72
C PHE A 43 -4.39 10.41 6.78
N GLY A 44 -4.42 11.45 7.63
CA GLY A 44 -5.33 11.59 8.76
C GLY A 44 -4.95 10.73 9.96
N PHE A 45 -3.92 9.88 9.86
CA PHE A 45 -3.47 8.99 10.92
C PHE A 45 -2.89 9.72 12.14
N ALA A 46 -2.38 10.95 11.96
CA ALA A 46 -1.70 11.70 13.01
C ALA A 46 -2.64 12.44 13.98
N ASN A 47 -3.95 12.50 13.71
CA ASN A 47 -4.87 13.38 14.45
C ASN A 47 -5.41 12.79 15.77
N GLY A 48 -4.88 11.65 16.23
CA GLY A 48 -5.09 11.15 17.60
C GLY A 48 -6.54 10.87 18.00
N ASN A 49 -7.49 10.92 17.06
CA ASN A 49 -8.83 10.40 17.25
C ASN A 49 -8.80 8.87 17.11
N ASP A 50 -9.55 8.17 17.95
CA ASP A 50 -9.53 6.70 18.05
C ASP A 50 -9.75 6.04 16.69
N GLU A 51 -10.62 6.61 15.85
CA GLU A 51 -10.96 6.08 14.52
C GLU A 51 -9.79 6.09 13.54
N SER A 52 -8.94 7.13 13.55
CA SER A 52 -7.79 7.20 12.62
C SER A 52 -6.67 6.26 13.01
N THR A 53 -6.46 6.06 14.31
CA THR A 53 -5.51 5.08 14.85
C THR A 53 -5.97 3.65 14.53
N VAL A 54 -7.28 3.37 14.68
CA VAL A 54 -7.87 2.07 14.32
C VAL A 54 -7.76 1.81 12.82
N ALA A 55 -7.96 2.83 11.98
CA ALA A 55 -7.80 2.69 10.53
C ALA A 55 -6.35 2.39 10.12
N GLU A 56 -5.36 3.06 10.72
CA GLU A 56 -3.95 2.77 10.47
C GLU A 56 -3.57 1.34 10.90
N GLU A 57 -3.99 0.95 12.12
CA GLU A 57 -3.68 -0.37 12.66
C GLU A 57 -4.34 -1.48 11.83
N GLY A 58 -5.62 -1.33 11.49
CA GLY A 58 -6.32 -2.28 10.62
C GLY A 58 -5.62 -2.43 9.26
N PHE A 59 -5.11 -1.33 8.69
CA PHE A 59 -4.36 -1.37 7.45
C PHE A 59 -3.01 -2.09 7.60
N ARG A 60 -2.28 -1.86 8.70
CA ARG A 60 -1.03 -2.58 9.01
C ARG A 60 -1.27 -4.07 9.16
N VAL A 61 -2.32 -4.48 9.86
CA VAL A 61 -2.72 -5.88 10.02
C VAL A 61 -3.05 -6.50 8.66
N LEU A 62 -3.87 -5.84 7.85
CA LEU A 62 -4.22 -6.32 6.51
C LEU A 62 -2.98 -6.55 5.65
N LEU A 63 -2.06 -5.58 5.58
CA LEU A 63 -0.83 -5.71 4.80
C LEU A 63 0.07 -6.82 5.31
N LYS A 64 0.12 -7.03 6.63
CA LYS A 64 0.87 -8.13 7.23
C LYS A 64 0.28 -9.48 6.81
N SER A 65 -1.03 -9.68 6.97
CA SER A 65 -1.70 -10.92 6.56
C SER A 65 -1.57 -11.19 5.06
N LEU A 66 -1.66 -10.15 4.22
CA LEU A 66 -1.45 -10.30 2.77
C LEU A 66 -0.01 -10.69 2.40
N ARG A 67 0.98 -10.29 3.20
CA ARG A 67 2.39 -10.64 3.00
C ARG A 67 2.74 -12.02 3.53
N GLU A 68 2.22 -12.38 4.69
CA GLU A 68 2.66 -13.57 5.44
C GLU A 68 1.75 -14.78 5.23
N GLU A 69 0.45 -14.57 5.01
CA GLU A 69 -0.55 -15.65 5.06
C GLU A 69 -1.25 -15.89 3.72
N ALA A 70 -1.41 -14.86 2.88
CA ALA A 70 -2.22 -14.97 1.66
C ALA A 70 -1.56 -15.74 0.50
N ASN A 71 -0.30 -16.19 0.65
CA ASN A 71 0.46 -16.95 -0.35
C ASN A 71 0.33 -16.39 -1.79
N LEU A 72 0.50 -15.07 -1.92
CA LEU A 72 0.28 -14.37 -3.19
C LEU A 72 1.37 -14.69 -4.20
N THR A 73 0.96 -15.00 -5.43
CA THR A 73 1.87 -15.02 -6.59
C THR A 73 2.45 -13.63 -6.86
N THR A 74 3.57 -13.54 -7.59
CA THR A 74 4.17 -12.25 -8.00
C THR A 74 3.14 -11.36 -8.69
N MET A 75 2.35 -11.90 -9.63
CA MET A 75 1.29 -11.16 -10.29
C MET A 75 0.21 -10.67 -9.28
N GLY A 76 -0.16 -11.52 -8.32
CA GLY A 76 -1.08 -11.14 -7.24
C GLY A 76 -0.55 -9.98 -6.40
N LYS A 77 0.75 -10.00 -6.04
CA LYS A 77 1.41 -8.90 -5.32
C LYS A 77 1.37 -7.59 -6.13
N ILE A 78 1.59 -7.65 -7.45
CA ILE A 78 1.55 -6.46 -8.34
C ILE A 78 0.14 -5.86 -8.39
N ILE A 79 -0.87 -6.70 -8.64
CA ILE A 79 -2.28 -6.25 -8.72
C ILE A 79 -2.71 -5.63 -7.39
N LEU A 80 -2.45 -6.34 -6.29
CA LEU A 80 -2.82 -5.88 -4.97
C LEU A 80 -2.14 -4.56 -4.61
N ARG A 81 -0.85 -4.39 -4.96
CA ARG A 81 -0.14 -3.12 -4.77
C ARG A 81 -0.84 -1.98 -5.52
N ALA A 82 -1.26 -2.20 -6.76
CA ALA A 82 -1.97 -1.17 -7.52
C ALA A 82 -3.29 -0.78 -6.83
N VAL A 83 -4.11 -1.78 -6.45
CA VAL A 83 -5.39 -1.55 -5.76
C VAL A 83 -5.19 -0.78 -4.45
N VAL A 84 -4.23 -1.20 -3.62
CA VAL A 84 -3.97 -0.55 -2.34
C VAL A 84 -3.45 0.89 -2.53
N THR A 85 -2.58 1.10 -3.52
CA THR A 85 -2.05 2.43 -3.84
C THR A 85 -3.17 3.38 -4.28
N ASP A 86 -4.09 2.91 -5.12
CA ASP A 86 -5.24 3.71 -5.59
C ASP A 86 -6.20 4.05 -4.44
N SER A 87 -6.50 3.09 -3.55
CA SER A 87 -7.34 3.33 -2.37
C SER A 87 -6.70 4.35 -1.41
N LEU A 88 -5.38 4.27 -1.19
CA LEU A 88 -4.64 5.23 -0.37
C LEU A 88 -4.66 6.63 -1.00
N LYS A 89 -4.54 6.72 -2.33
CA LYS A 89 -4.65 7.98 -3.06
C LYS A 89 -6.03 8.61 -2.88
N GLN A 90 -7.10 7.83 -3.07
CA GLN A 90 -8.48 8.30 -2.84
C GLN A 90 -8.68 8.79 -1.41
N ARG A 91 -8.15 8.07 -0.41
CA ARG A 91 -8.20 8.50 0.99
C ARG A 91 -7.55 9.86 1.19
N LEU A 92 -6.37 10.10 0.61
CA LEU A 92 -5.70 11.40 0.71
C LEU A 92 -6.50 12.53 0.07
N GLU A 93 -7.04 12.28 -1.12
CA GLU A 93 -7.86 13.27 -1.83
C GLU A 93 -9.10 13.64 -1.02
N LEU A 94 -9.76 12.65 -0.40
CA LEU A 94 -10.92 12.89 0.49
C LEU A 94 -10.55 13.69 1.75
N ILE A 95 -9.44 13.34 2.40
CA ILE A 95 -8.98 14.07 3.60
C ILE A 95 -8.60 15.50 3.26
N GLN A 96 -7.92 15.70 2.14
CA GLN A 96 -7.55 17.03 1.68
C GLN A 96 -8.81 17.84 1.34
N TYR A 97 -9.76 17.23 0.61
CA TYR A 97 -11.04 17.85 0.30
C TYR A 97 -11.82 18.27 1.56
N ALA A 98 -11.91 17.40 2.57
CA ALA A 98 -12.58 17.73 3.83
C ALA A 98 -11.89 18.88 4.60
N LYS A 99 -10.58 19.05 4.46
CA LYS A 99 -9.85 20.18 5.05
C LYS A 99 -10.07 21.48 4.30
N ASP A 100 -10.12 21.39 2.97
CA ASP A 100 -10.33 22.55 2.10
C ASP A 100 -11.78 23.05 2.16
N HIS A 101 -12.70 22.19 2.59
CA HIS A 101 -14.14 22.45 2.71
C HIS A 101 -14.69 22.10 4.11
N PRO A 102 -14.39 22.90 5.15
CA PRO A 102 -14.84 22.64 6.53
C PRO A 102 -16.37 22.81 6.73
N GLU A 103 -17.09 23.30 5.73
CA GLU A 103 -18.54 23.41 5.71
C GLU A 103 -19.28 22.07 5.51
N ILE A 104 -18.54 21.01 5.17
CA ILE A 104 -19.03 19.66 4.90
C ILE A 104 -18.67 18.75 6.09
#